data_AF-A0A6J2MY75-F1
#
_entry.id   AF-A0A6J2MY75-F1
#
_cell.length_a   1.000
_cell.length_b   1.000
_cell.length_c   1.000
_cell.angle_alpha   90.00
_cell.angle_beta   90.00
_cell.angle_gamma   90.00
#
_symmetry.space_group_name_H-M   'P 1'
#
loop_
_entity.id
_entity.type
_entity.pdbx_description
1 polymer ?
#
loop_
_entity_poly.entity_id
_entity_poly.type
_entity_poly.pdbx_seq_one_letter_code
_entity_poly.pdbx_strand_id
1 'polypeptide(L)'
;MEFPDLGKHCSEKMCNRLDFLPLKCDACEQEFCKDHFARAAHKCPSAFKKDVQVPVCPLCDRPVPVKKGEVPDAVVGEHMDRDCQLHARTGEKVFTYRCSRGGCKKKEMLPVACDQCGGNFCLQHRHPLDHRCARGRGPVSVPG
;
A
#
# COMPACT_ATOMS: atom_id res chain seq x y z
N MET A 1 -6.89 60.99 -22.74
CA MET A 1 -7.92 59.94 -22.59
C MET A 1 -7.40 59.01 -21.52
N GLU A 2 -7.99 59.11 -20.34
CA GLU A 2 -7.59 58.41 -19.11
C GLU A 2 -8.44 57.14 -19.02
N PHE A 3 -7.79 55.97 -18.89
CA PHE A 3 -8.44 54.66 -18.77
C PHE A 3 -8.84 54.45 -17.31
N PRO A 4 -10.10 54.64 -16.89
CA PRO A 4 -10.41 54.84 -15.47
C PRO A 4 -10.49 53.56 -14.63
N ASP A 5 -10.43 52.35 -15.22
CA ASP A 5 -10.84 51.13 -14.49
C ASP A 5 -10.09 49.84 -14.91
N LEU A 6 -8.83 49.96 -15.36
CA LEU A 6 -8.04 48.78 -15.71
C LEU A 6 -7.34 48.21 -14.47
N GLY A 7 -7.91 47.16 -13.88
CA GLY A 7 -7.29 46.36 -12.84
C GLY A 7 -8.15 46.19 -11.59
N LYS A 8 -7.73 45.29 -10.70
CA LYS A 8 -8.44 44.97 -9.45
C LYS A 8 -7.52 45.08 -8.26
N HIS A 9 -8.08 45.45 -7.13
CA HIS A 9 -7.34 45.54 -5.88
C HIS A 9 -7.16 44.16 -5.26
N CYS A 10 -5.96 43.92 -4.73
CA CYS A 10 -5.67 42.74 -3.94
C CYS A 10 -6.60 42.66 -2.72
N SER A 11 -7.27 41.52 -2.53
CA SER A 11 -8.18 41.26 -1.41
C SER A 11 -7.45 41.08 -0.06
N GLU A 12 -6.12 41.11 -0.06
CA GLU A 12 -5.32 41.10 1.16
C GLU A 12 -5.44 42.41 1.93
N LYS A 13 -5.75 42.29 3.23
CA LYS A 13 -6.13 43.42 4.10
C LYS A 13 -5.08 44.52 4.13
N MET A 14 -3.80 44.16 4.02
CA MET A 14 -2.66 45.07 4.14
C MET A 14 -2.03 45.46 2.80
N CYS A 15 -2.41 44.83 1.69
CA CYS A 15 -1.79 45.08 0.39
C CYS A 15 -2.55 46.15 -0.39
N ASN A 16 -3.87 45.96 -0.59
CA ASN A 16 -4.75 46.83 -1.39
C ASN A 16 -4.10 47.35 -2.70
N ARG A 17 -3.17 46.58 -3.29
CA ARG A 17 -2.46 46.97 -4.51
C ARG A 17 -3.37 46.73 -5.71
N LEU A 18 -3.49 47.73 -6.58
CA LEU A 18 -4.16 47.60 -7.87
C LEU A 18 -3.25 46.82 -8.83
N ASP A 19 -3.69 45.63 -9.24
CA ASP A 19 -3.01 44.78 -10.21
C ASP A 19 -3.82 44.73 -11.51
N PHE A 20 -3.15 44.94 -12.63
CA PHE A 20 -3.76 44.95 -13.96
C PHE A 20 -4.12 43.54 -14.46
N LEU A 21 -3.50 42.48 -13.89
CA LEU A 21 -3.86 41.09 -14.10
C LEU A 21 -4.36 40.47 -12.78
N PRO A 22 -5.66 40.59 -12.46
CA PRO A 22 -6.23 39.95 -11.28
C PRO A 22 -5.98 38.44 -11.29
N LEU A 23 -5.25 37.94 -10.28
CA LEU A 23 -5.06 36.52 -10.08
C LEU A 23 -6.13 36.01 -9.12
N LYS A 24 -7.00 35.12 -9.60
CA LYS A 24 -8.03 34.50 -8.77
C LYS A 24 -7.48 33.29 -8.04
N CYS A 25 -7.67 33.27 -6.73
CA CYS A 25 -7.35 32.08 -5.94
C CYS A 25 -8.35 30.96 -6.25
N ASP A 26 -7.86 29.81 -6.68
CA ASP A 26 -8.65 28.63 -7.02
C ASP A 26 -9.42 28.03 -5.82
N ALA A 27 -9.10 28.40 -4.57
CA ALA A 27 -9.80 27.90 -3.38
C ALA A 27 -10.87 28.86 -2.81
N CYS A 28 -10.57 30.16 -2.73
CA CYS A 28 -11.48 31.15 -2.14
C CYS A 28 -12.06 32.15 -3.16
N GLU A 29 -11.71 32.02 -4.44
CA GLU A 29 -12.24 32.79 -5.58
C GLU A 29 -12.02 34.31 -5.49
N GLN A 30 -11.19 34.76 -4.54
CA GLN A 30 -10.81 36.15 -4.33
C GLN A 30 -9.65 36.57 -5.27
N GLU A 31 -9.58 37.86 -5.56
CA GLU A 31 -8.58 38.46 -6.45
C GLU A 31 -7.37 38.96 -5.65
N PHE A 32 -6.18 38.55 -6.07
CA PHE A 32 -4.91 38.90 -5.43
C PHE A 32 -3.90 39.41 -6.46
N CYS A 33 -2.92 40.19 -6.00
CA CYS A 33 -1.77 40.59 -6.80
C CYS A 33 -0.75 39.45 -6.93
N LYS A 34 0.27 39.64 -7.77
CA LYS A 34 1.35 38.66 -8.01
C LYS A 34 2.03 38.13 -6.75
N ASP A 35 2.12 38.95 -5.71
CA ASP A 35 2.79 38.59 -4.45
C ASP A 35 1.88 37.79 -3.50
N HIS A 36 0.57 38.05 -3.54
CA HIS A 36 -0.39 37.49 -2.58
C HIS A 36 -1.27 36.38 -3.15
N PHE A 37 -1.11 35.99 -4.42
CA PHE A 37 -1.90 34.91 -5.03
C PHE A 37 -1.67 33.53 -4.39
N ALA A 38 -0.47 33.30 -3.85
CA ALA A 38 -0.12 32.06 -3.20
C ALA A 38 -0.97 31.84 -1.94
N ARG A 39 -1.52 30.64 -1.75
CA ARG A 39 -2.40 30.31 -0.61
C ARG A 39 -1.77 30.58 0.75
N ALA A 40 -0.45 30.45 0.84
CA ALA A 40 0.32 30.77 2.04
C ALA A 40 0.42 32.28 2.31
N ALA A 41 0.52 33.10 1.26
CA ALA A 41 0.67 34.55 1.36
C ALA A 41 -0.61 35.24 1.85
N HIS A 42 -1.78 34.74 1.44
CA HIS A 42 -3.09 35.29 1.84
C HIS A 42 -3.84 34.47 2.91
N LYS A 43 -3.16 33.51 3.55
CA LYS A 43 -3.74 32.58 4.55
C LYS A 43 -5.15 32.10 4.15
N CYS A 44 -5.22 31.43 3.00
CA CYS A 44 -6.49 31.15 2.33
C CYS A 44 -7.54 30.51 3.27
N PRO A 45 -8.70 31.15 3.48
CA PRO A 45 -9.75 30.63 4.38
C PRO A 45 -10.37 29.32 3.86
N SER A 46 -10.21 29.03 2.58
CA SER A 46 -10.71 27.81 1.93
C SER A 46 -9.60 26.84 1.51
N ALA A 47 -8.38 26.95 2.07
CA ALA A 47 -7.28 26.03 1.77
C ALA A 47 -7.73 24.56 1.87
N PHE A 48 -8.39 24.23 2.99
CA PHE A 48 -8.90 22.91 3.33
C PHE A 48 -9.88 22.28 2.32
N LYS A 49 -10.49 23.06 1.41
CA LYS A 49 -11.44 22.51 0.43
C LYS A 49 -10.75 21.67 -0.66
N LYS A 50 -9.42 21.78 -0.81
CA LYS A 50 -8.65 21.11 -1.88
C LYS A 50 -7.49 20.26 -1.40
N ASP A 51 -7.22 20.21 -0.09
CA ASP A 51 -6.28 19.26 0.51
C ASP A 51 -6.93 17.87 0.63
N VAL A 52 -7.28 17.27 -0.51
CA VAL A 52 -7.77 15.89 -0.56
C VAL A 52 -6.58 14.96 -0.34
N GLN A 53 -6.40 14.53 0.91
CA GLN A 53 -5.41 13.52 1.25
C GLN A 53 -5.97 12.14 0.89
N VAL A 54 -5.25 11.42 0.03
CA VAL A 54 -5.62 10.07 -0.37
C VAL A 54 -4.85 9.08 0.51
N PRO A 55 -5.52 8.31 1.37
CA PRO A 55 -4.85 7.32 2.20
C PRO A 55 -4.25 6.22 1.33
N VAL A 56 -3.13 5.66 1.77
CA VAL A 56 -2.48 4.53 1.11
C VAL A 56 -2.85 3.24 1.84
N CYS A 57 -3.18 2.20 1.09
CA CYS A 57 -3.42 0.88 1.68
C CYS A 57 -2.10 0.31 2.20
N PRO A 58 -1.98 -0.07 3.49
CA PRO A 58 -0.72 -0.58 4.05
C PRO A 58 -0.36 -1.99 3.57
N LEU A 59 -1.32 -2.71 2.97
CA LEU A 59 -1.05 -4.02 2.39
C LEU A 59 -0.45 -3.86 1.00
N CYS A 60 -1.15 -3.18 0.11
CA CYS A 60 -0.81 -3.14 -1.32
C CYS A 60 -0.13 -1.86 -1.81
N ASP A 61 0.15 -0.91 -0.92
CA ASP A 61 0.82 0.38 -1.19
C ASP A 61 0.12 1.25 -2.26
N ARG A 62 -1.12 0.91 -2.62
CA ARG A 62 -1.91 1.67 -3.60
C ARG A 62 -2.73 2.76 -2.91
N PRO A 63 -2.84 3.94 -3.53
CA PRO A 63 -3.74 4.99 -3.04
C PRO A 63 -5.19 4.53 -3.11
N VAL A 64 -5.92 4.65 -2.01
CA VAL A 64 -7.33 4.27 -1.89
C VAL A 64 -8.20 5.51 -2.08
N PRO A 65 -9.01 5.62 -3.15
CA PRO A 65 -9.83 6.79 -3.41
C PRO A 65 -10.92 6.97 -2.34
N VAL A 66 -10.91 8.09 -1.61
CA VAL A 66 -11.93 8.43 -0.61
C VAL A 66 -12.84 9.53 -1.16
N LYS A 67 -14.16 9.33 -1.12
CA LYS A 67 -15.13 10.37 -1.52
C LYS A 67 -15.29 11.42 -0.43
N LYS A 68 -15.71 12.63 -0.82
CA LYS A 68 -15.94 13.74 0.10
C LYS A 68 -17.05 13.39 1.10
N GLY A 69 -16.70 13.32 2.38
CA GLY A 69 -17.62 12.96 3.47
C GLY A 69 -17.50 11.52 3.96
N GLU A 70 -16.72 10.67 3.29
CA GLU A 70 -16.42 9.33 3.78
C GLU A 70 -15.19 9.33 4.71
N VAL A 71 -15.18 8.45 5.71
CA VAL A 71 -14.07 8.34 6.65
C VAL A 71 -12.94 7.53 5.98
N PRO A 72 -11.71 8.06 5.90
CA PRO A 72 -10.58 7.39 5.24
C PRO A 72 -10.36 5.95 5.71
N ASP A 73 -10.38 5.72 7.03
CA ASP A 73 -10.20 4.39 7.62
C ASP A 73 -11.26 3.38 7.17
N ALA A 74 -12.52 3.80 7.05
CA ALA A 74 -13.60 2.90 6.62
C ALA A 74 -13.44 2.48 5.16
N VAL A 75 -13.04 3.41 4.29
CA VAL A 75 -12.80 3.13 2.86
C VAL A 75 -11.57 2.24 2.67
N VAL A 76 -10.49 2.50 3.43
CA VAL A 76 -9.31 1.63 3.43
C VAL A 76 -9.65 0.24 3.94
N GLY A 77 -10.46 0.13 5.00
CA GLY A 77 -10.96 -1.15 5.51
C GLY A 77 -11.76 -1.93 4.46
N GLU A 78 -12.75 -1.30 3.82
CA GLU A 78 -13.52 -1.97 2.76
C GLU A 78 -12.64 -2.41 1.58
N HIS A 79 -11.65 -1.59 1.20
CA HIS A 79 -10.67 -1.97 0.20
C HIS A 79 -9.87 -3.20 0.63
N MET A 80 -9.42 -3.27 1.90
CA MET A 80 -8.67 -4.42 2.44
C MET A 80 -9.49 -5.71 2.35
N ASP A 81 -10.79 -5.66 2.68
CA ASP A 81 -11.66 -6.83 2.70
C ASP A 81 -12.07 -7.34 1.30
N ARG A 82 -12.32 -6.43 0.34
CA ARG A 82 -12.97 -6.80 -0.94
C ARG A 82 -12.12 -6.63 -2.19
N ASP A 83 -11.25 -5.63 -2.24
CA ASP A 83 -10.63 -5.15 -3.50
C ASP A 83 -9.09 -5.08 -3.43
N CYS A 84 -8.49 -5.58 -2.34
CA CYS A 84 -7.05 -5.60 -2.19
C CYS A 84 -6.44 -6.70 -3.05
N GLN A 85 -5.75 -6.32 -4.13
CA GLN A 85 -5.09 -7.26 -5.07
C GLN A 85 -4.03 -8.15 -4.40
N LEU A 86 -3.53 -7.79 -3.21
CA LEU A 86 -2.67 -8.67 -2.43
C LEU A 86 -3.46 -9.72 -1.63
N HIS A 87 -4.70 -9.45 -1.21
CA HIS A 87 -5.59 -10.51 -0.73
C HIS A 87 -5.87 -11.54 -1.83
N ALA A 88 -5.93 -11.13 -3.10
CA ALA A 88 -6.05 -12.08 -4.22
C ALA A 88 -4.79 -12.93 -4.44
N ARG A 89 -3.61 -12.52 -3.93
CA ARG A 89 -2.35 -13.28 -4.00
C ARG A 89 -2.21 -14.30 -2.87
N THR A 90 -2.98 -14.23 -1.79
CA THR A 90 -2.92 -15.24 -0.71
C THR A 90 -3.54 -16.59 -1.09
N GLY A 91 -4.06 -16.71 -2.32
CA GLY A 91 -4.32 -18.00 -2.98
C GLY A 91 -3.04 -18.74 -3.38
N GLU A 92 -1.86 -18.19 -3.14
CA GLU A 92 -0.61 -18.95 -3.17
C GLU A 92 -0.71 -20.11 -2.18
N LYS A 93 -0.60 -21.34 -2.69
CA LYS A 93 -0.75 -22.55 -1.90
C LYS A 93 0.35 -22.57 -0.84
N VAL A 94 0.02 -22.14 0.39
CA VAL A 94 0.96 -22.09 1.53
C VAL A 94 1.57 -23.48 1.82
N PHE A 95 0.85 -24.55 1.47
CA PHE A 95 1.32 -25.94 1.61
C PHE A 95 1.56 -26.59 0.24
N THR A 96 2.80 -26.49 -0.25
CA THR A 96 3.22 -27.01 -1.57
C THR A 96 4.06 -28.27 -1.48
N TYR A 97 4.80 -28.49 -0.39
CA TYR A 97 5.80 -29.56 -0.29
C TYR A 97 5.17 -30.90 0.10
N ARG A 98 4.83 -31.73 -0.90
CA ARG A 98 4.15 -33.02 -0.70
C ARG A 98 5.10 -34.09 -0.14
N CYS A 99 4.63 -34.84 0.84
CA CYS A 99 5.34 -36.00 1.37
C CYS A 99 5.45 -37.14 0.34
N SER A 100 6.66 -37.67 0.16
CA SER A 100 6.98 -38.78 -0.74
C SER A 100 6.74 -40.17 -0.13
N ARG A 101 6.39 -40.28 1.17
CA ARG A 101 6.04 -41.58 1.77
C ARG A 101 4.73 -42.11 1.16
N GLY A 102 4.76 -43.35 0.66
CA GLY A 102 3.59 -44.04 0.12
C GLY A 102 2.40 -44.00 1.09
N GLY A 103 1.25 -43.54 0.62
CA GLY A 103 0.02 -43.40 1.41
C GLY A 103 -0.11 -42.07 2.18
N CYS A 104 0.90 -41.21 2.20
CA CYS A 104 0.82 -39.91 2.85
C CYS A 104 0.33 -38.81 1.90
N LYS A 105 -0.68 -38.03 2.33
CA LYS A 105 -1.24 -36.89 1.57
C LYS A 105 -0.85 -35.52 2.15
N LYS A 106 -0.02 -35.51 3.20
CA LYS A 106 0.41 -34.28 3.89
C LYS A 106 1.30 -33.43 2.99
N LYS A 107 1.12 -32.12 3.09
CA LYS A 107 1.95 -31.10 2.45
C LYS A 107 2.44 -30.16 3.53
N GLU A 108 3.70 -29.76 3.46
CA GLU A 108 4.33 -28.85 4.42
C GLU A 108 4.52 -27.47 3.78
N MET A 109 4.69 -26.45 4.61
CA MET A 109 5.00 -25.08 4.16
C MET A 109 6.45 -24.91 3.72
N LEU A 110 7.35 -25.76 4.24
CA LEU A 110 8.78 -25.74 3.96
C LEU A 110 9.24 -27.11 3.40
N PRO A 111 10.30 -27.16 2.59
CA PRO A 111 10.83 -28.42 2.08
C PRO A 111 11.50 -29.22 3.21
N VAL A 112 10.97 -30.40 3.52
CA VAL A 112 11.59 -31.32 4.50
C VAL A 112 12.30 -32.42 3.72
N ALA A 113 13.49 -32.10 3.22
CA ALA A 113 14.32 -33.06 2.49
C ALA A 113 15.05 -34.01 3.44
N CYS A 114 15.13 -35.28 3.10
CA CYS A 114 15.99 -36.22 3.81
C CYS A 114 17.42 -36.13 3.27
N ASP A 115 18.42 -35.93 4.13
CA ASP A 115 19.83 -35.87 3.75
C ASP A 115 20.36 -37.14 3.07
N GLN A 116 19.74 -38.30 3.36
CA GLN A 116 20.20 -39.59 2.83
C GLN A 116 19.64 -39.85 1.42
N CYS A 117 18.32 -39.74 1.24
CA CYS A 117 17.66 -40.10 -0.02
C CYS A 117 17.26 -38.90 -0.89
N GLY A 118 17.37 -37.67 -0.39
CA GLY A 118 16.97 -36.44 -1.09
C GLY A 118 15.46 -36.27 -1.28
N GLY A 119 14.64 -37.19 -0.78
CA GLY A 119 13.17 -37.13 -0.89
C GLY A 119 12.57 -36.09 0.06
N ASN A 120 11.45 -35.48 -0.36
CA ASN A 120 10.70 -34.55 0.48
C ASN A 120 9.64 -35.28 1.31
N PHE A 121 9.58 -35.00 2.60
CA PHE A 121 8.64 -35.64 3.52
C PHE A 121 7.80 -34.58 4.27
N CYS A 122 6.85 -35.00 5.09
CA CYS A 122 6.23 -34.10 6.07
C CYS A 122 6.95 -34.21 7.42
N LEU A 123 6.67 -33.34 8.38
CA LEU A 123 7.29 -33.40 9.71
C LEU A 123 7.16 -34.77 10.41
N GLN A 124 6.09 -35.53 10.13
CA GLN A 124 5.88 -36.88 10.68
C GLN A 124 6.69 -37.98 9.99
N HIS A 125 7.21 -37.72 8.79
CA HIS A 125 7.98 -38.68 8.01
C HIS A 125 9.40 -38.18 7.72
N ARG A 126 9.86 -37.15 8.45
CA ARG A 126 11.17 -36.54 8.27
C ARG A 126 12.33 -37.50 8.57
N HIS A 127 12.13 -38.40 9.52
CA HIS A 127 13.18 -39.30 9.99
C HIS A 127 13.32 -40.52 9.06
N PRO A 128 14.53 -41.06 8.82
CA PRO A 128 14.76 -42.18 7.90
C PRO A 128 13.92 -43.44 8.17
N LEU A 129 13.65 -43.71 9.46
CA LEU A 129 12.81 -44.83 9.89
C LEU A 129 11.33 -44.61 9.55
N ASP A 130 10.88 -43.36 9.59
CA ASP A 130 9.50 -42.96 9.35
C ASP A 130 9.15 -42.84 7.86
N HIS A 131 10.08 -43.06 6.94
CA HIS A 131 9.74 -43.12 5.52
C HIS A 131 10.37 -44.30 4.78
N ARG A 132 10.90 -45.29 5.52
CA ARG A 132 11.60 -46.45 4.97
C ARG A 132 12.67 -46.00 3.96
N CYS A 133 13.59 -45.15 4.43
CA CYS A 133 14.59 -44.52 3.59
C CYS A 133 15.33 -45.54 2.72
N ALA A 134 15.36 -45.31 1.40
CA ALA A 134 16.02 -46.20 0.45
C ALA A 134 17.53 -46.35 0.72
N ARG A 135 18.15 -45.35 1.36
CA ARG A 135 19.57 -45.38 1.77
C ARG A 135 19.79 -45.69 3.26
N GLY A 136 18.71 -45.90 4.03
CA GLY A 136 18.76 -46.26 5.45
C GLY A 136 19.12 -47.72 5.74
N ARG A 137 19.51 -48.50 4.72
CA ARG A 137 20.13 -49.83 4.89
C ARG A 137 21.65 -49.74 4.70
N GLY A 138 22.29 -48.85 5.45
CA GLY A 138 23.74 -48.85 5.64
C GLY A 138 24.03 -48.85 7.14
N PRO A 139 25.02 -49.61 7.63
CA PRO A 139 25.34 -49.66 9.06
C PRO A 139 25.71 -48.27 9.56
N VAL A 140 25.15 -47.87 10.69
CA VAL A 140 25.51 -46.62 11.37
C VAL A 140 26.92 -46.80 11.92
N SER A 141 27.92 -46.20 11.28
CA SER A 141 29.26 -46.13 11.85
C SER A 141 29.24 -45.06 12.96
N VAL A 142 29.17 -45.51 14.21
CA VAL A 142 29.40 -44.68 15.39
C VAL A 142 30.90 -44.34 15.45
N PRO A 143 31.29 -43.04 15.47
CA PRO A 143 32.68 -42.67 15.75
C PRO A 143 32.97 -42.84 17.24
N GLY A 144 34.03 -43.60 17.55
CA GLY A 144 34.65 -43.69 18.88
C GLY A 144 35.88 -42.79 18.97
#